data_AF-A0A0P1H5W1-F1
#
_entry.id   AF-A0A0P1H5W1-F1
#
_cell.length_a   1.000
_cell.length_b   1.000
_cell.length_c   1.000
_cell.angle_alpha   90.00
_cell.angle_beta   90.00
_cell.angle_gamma   90.00
#
_symmetry.space_group_name_H-M   'P 1'
#
loop_
_entity.id
_entity.type
_entity.pdbx_description
1 polymer ?
#
loop_
_entity_poly.entity_id
_entity_poly.type
_entity_poly.pdbx_seq_one_letter_code
_entity_poly.pdbx_strand_id
1 'polypeptide(L)'
;MSINSKRADFVVLNPSLQVAAVFEYQGNGHFGSTNQSARRAENSDRIKREACSEAGIYLVELPPFVEVEGLRAVVQNIVNPQPEEPAQAGE
;
A
#
# COMPACT_ATOMS: atom_id res chain seq x y z
N MET A 1 -4.99 13.22 -21.90
CA MET A 1 -4.75 12.08 -20.99
C MET A 1 -3.66 12.53 -20.02
N SER A 2 -3.97 12.66 -18.73
CA SER A 2 -2.99 13.00 -17.70
C SER A 2 -2.53 11.71 -17.03
N ILE A 3 -1.23 11.44 -17.02
CA ILE A 3 -0.67 10.32 -16.25
C ILE A 3 -0.56 10.76 -14.79
N ASN A 4 -1.08 9.94 -13.87
CA ASN A 4 -0.92 10.17 -12.44
C ASN A 4 0.55 9.98 -12.06
N SER A 5 1.27 11.07 -11.76
CA SER A 5 2.72 11.08 -11.52
C SER A 5 3.10 10.91 -10.05
N LYS A 6 2.25 10.25 -9.26
CA LYS A 6 2.54 9.96 -7.86
C LYS A 6 3.73 9.01 -7.75
N ARG A 7 4.56 9.25 -6.74
CA ARG A 7 5.73 8.42 -6.44
C ARG A 7 5.38 7.44 -5.32
N ALA A 8 5.98 6.27 -5.41
CA ALA A 8 6.06 5.29 -4.34
C ALA A 8 7.39 5.45 -3.59
N ASP A 9 7.40 5.19 -2.27
CA ASP A 9 8.64 5.16 -1.49
C ASP A 9 9.41 3.87 -1.77
N PHE A 10 8.70 2.73 -1.74
CA PHE A 10 9.25 1.44 -2.15
C PHE A 10 8.27 0.69 -3.04
N VAL A 11 8.83 -0.02 -4.02
CA VAL A 11 8.09 -0.90 -4.93
C VAL A 11 8.70 -2.29 -4.85
N VAL A 12 7.86 -3.29 -4.62
CA VAL A 12 8.24 -4.70 -4.68
C VAL A 12 7.83 -5.25 -6.03
N LEU A 13 8.78 -5.82 -6.74
CA LEU A 13 8.57 -6.47 -8.04
C LEU A 13 8.64 -7.98 -7.86
N ASN A 14 7.83 -8.70 -8.63
CA ASN A 14 8.00 -10.13 -8.81
C ASN A 14 9.12 -10.40 -9.88
N PRO A 15 9.53 -11.66 -10.07
CA PRO A 15 10.55 -11.99 -11.09
C PRO A 15 10.16 -11.65 -12.54
N SER A 16 8.85 -11.52 -12.85
CA SER A 16 8.37 -11.07 -14.16
C SER A 16 8.36 -9.54 -14.32
N LEU A 17 8.92 -8.81 -13.35
CA LEU A 17 9.00 -7.34 -13.29
C LEU A 17 7.63 -6.64 -13.21
N GLN A 18 6.58 -7.37 -12.84
CA GLN A 18 5.30 -6.78 -12.48
C GLN A 18 5.35 -6.27 -11.04
N VAL A 19 4.61 -5.19 -10.79
CA VAL A 19 4.48 -4.63 -9.45
C VAL A 19 3.63 -5.57 -8.60
N ALA A 20 4.23 -6.14 -7.55
CA ALA A 20 3.55 -7.00 -6.58
C ALA A 20 2.96 -6.18 -5.44
N ALA A 21 3.69 -5.18 -4.95
CA ALA A 21 3.23 -4.28 -3.91
C ALA A 21 3.95 -2.93 -3.93
N VAL A 22 3.30 -1.93 -3.33
CA VAL A 22 3.83 -0.59 -3.07
C VAL A 22 3.82 -0.37 -1.57
N PHE A 23 4.91 0.17 -1.02
CA PHE A 23 4.97 0.57 0.39
C PHE A 23 5.14 2.09 0.49
N GLU A 24 4.39 2.68 1.41
CA GLU A 24 4.38 4.12 1.68
C GLU A 24 4.65 4.35 3.16
N TYR A 25 5.61 5.20 3.48
CA TYR A 25 5.94 5.52 4.87
C TYR A 25 5.11 6.69 5.39
N GLN A 26 4.28 6.43 6.40
CA GLN A 26 3.36 7.38 7.01
C GLN A 26 3.96 8.03 8.26
N GLY A 27 5.07 8.78 8.07
CA GLY A 27 5.84 9.43 9.13
C GLY A 27 5.26 10.75 9.69
N ASN A 28 5.87 11.28 10.75
CA ASN A 28 5.51 12.58 11.35
C ASN A 28 5.54 13.78 10.37
N GLY A 29 6.27 13.67 9.25
CA GLY A 29 6.30 14.71 8.22
C GLY A 29 5.13 14.66 7.21
N HIS A 30 4.36 13.57 7.20
CA HIS A 30 3.42 13.26 6.11
C HIS A 30 2.24 14.24 6.03
N PHE A 31 1.62 14.55 7.16
CA PHE A 31 0.45 15.45 7.23
C PHE A 31 0.83 16.95 7.30
N GLY A 32 2.13 17.25 7.42
CA GLY A 32 2.64 18.61 7.64
C GLY A 32 2.15 19.25 8.95
N SER A 33 2.28 20.57 9.07
CA SER A 33 1.97 21.31 10.31
C SER A 33 0.64 22.08 10.27
N THR A 34 -0.12 22.00 9.17
CA THR A 34 -1.35 22.77 8.98
C THR A 34 -2.53 21.86 8.62
N ASN A 35 -3.75 22.29 8.93
CA ASN A 35 -4.97 21.58 8.51
C ASN A 35 -5.07 21.44 6.99
N GLN A 36 -4.54 22.42 6.23
CA GLN A 36 -4.54 22.35 4.77
C GLN A 36 -3.55 21.32 4.24
N SER A 37 -2.35 21.23 4.83
CA SER A 37 -1.38 20.19 4.46
C SER A 37 -1.91 18.80 4.81
N ALA A 38 -2.56 18.65 5.96
CA ALA A 38 -3.16 17.39 6.37
C ALA A 38 -4.23 16.91 5.38
N ARG A 39 -5.19 17.78 5.03
CA ARG A 39 -6.23 17.47 4.03
C ARG A 39 -5.65 17.13 2.65
N ARG A 40 -4.56 17.80 2.26
CA ARG A 40 -3.88 17.50 0.98
C ARG A 40 -3.19 16.14 1.01
N ALA A 41 -2.56 15.78 2.12
CA ALA A 41 -1.96 14.47 2.34
C ALA A 41 -3.04 13.37 2.29
N GLU A 42 -4.13 13.55 3.05
CA GLU A 42 -5.27 12.60 3.06
C GLU A 42 -5.88 12.39 1.66
N ASN A 43 -6.12 13.48 0.91
CA ASN A 43 -6.65 13.35 -0.44
C ASN A 43 -5.64 12.71 -1.40
N SER A 44 -4.34 12.97 -1.21
CA SER A 44 -3.28 12.31 -1.96
C SER A 44 -3.25 10.80 -1.68
N ASP A 45 -3.35 10.39 -0.42
CA ASP A 45 -3.36 8.99 -0.01
C ASP A 45 -4.60 8.28 -0.55
N ARG A 46 -5.77 8.94 -0.52
CA ARG A 46 -7.00 8.42 -1.12
C ARG A 46 -6.81 8.12 -2.61
N ILE A 47 -6.24 9.06 -3.37
CA ILE A 47 -5.95 8.85 -4.80
C ILE A 47 -4.98 7.68 -5.01
N LYS A 48 -3.96 7.51 -4.14
CA LYS A 48 -3.03 6.37 -4.22
C LYS A 48 -3.73 5.05 -3.95
N ARG A 49 -4.57 4.98 -2.90
CA ARG A 49 -5.36 3.79 -2.56
C ARG A 49 -6.27 3.37 -3.71
N GLU A 50 -7.02 4.32 -4.27
CA GLU A 50 -7.89 4.10 -5.43
C GLU A 50 -7.08 3.57 -6.63
N ALA A 51 -5.98 4.24 -7.00
CA ALA A 51 -5.15 3.85 -8.13
C ALA A 51 -4.49 2.46 -7.95
N CYS A 52 -3.97 2.14 -6.76
CA CYS A 52 -3.38 0.83 -6.49
C CYS A 52 -4.45 -0.27 -6.51
N SER A 53 -5.62 -0.01 -5.91
CA SER A 53 -6.74 -0.95 -5.91
C SER A 53 -7.24 -1.25 -7.32
N GLU A 54 -7.42 -0.22 -8.17
CA GLU A 54 -7.83 -0.38 -9.57
C GLU A 54 -6.80 -1.15 -10.39
N ALA A 55 -5.51 -1.01 -10.06
CA ALA A 55 -4.42 -1.73 -10.71
C ALA A 55 -4.19 -3.15 -10.15
N GLY A 56 -4.94 -3.58 -9.12
CA GLY A 56 -4.71 -4.85 -8.44
C GLY A 56 -3.36 -4.92 -7.70
N ILE A 57 -2.79 -3.77 -7.35
CA ILE A 57 -1.50 -3.64 -6.66
C ILE A 57 -1.76 -3.51 -5.16
N TYR A 58 -1.08 -4.33 -4.36
CA TYR A 58 -1.20 -4.25 -2.91
C TYR A 58 -0.48 -3.00 -2.39
N LEU A 59 -1.21 -2.12 -1.69
CA LEU A 59 -0.65 -0.92 -1.08
C LEU A 59 -0.49 -1.13 0.43
N VAL A 60 0.73 -1.01 0.93
CA VAL A 60 1.08 -1.11 2.35
C VAL A 60 1.45 0.25 2.88
N GLU A 61 0.67 0.76 3.83
CA GLU A 61 0.96 2.02 4.53
C GLU A 61 1.64 1.70 5.86
N LEU A 62 2.90 2.08 5.99
CA LEU A 62 3.72 1.78 7.16
C LEU A 62 3.69 2.95 8.16
N PRO A 63 3.21 2.74 9.39
CA PRO A 63 3.29 3.78 10.42
C PRO A 63 4.76 4.05 10.83
N PRO A 64 5.03 5.16 11.56
CA PRO A 64 6.39 5.54 11.96
C PRO A 64 7.09 4.48 12.82
N PHE A 65 6.29 3.72 13.57
CA PHE A 65 6.74 2.66 14.44
C PHE A 65 6.05 1.37 14.04
N VAL A 66 6.83 0.42 13.54
CA VAL A 66 6.39 -0.93 13.21
C VAL A 66 7.43 -1.92 13.72
N GLU A 67 6.98 -2.99 14.36
CA GLU A 67 7.86 -4.07 14.77
C GLU A 67 8.29 -4.91 13.57
N VAL A 68 9.53 -5.41 13.60
CA VAL A 68 10.11 -6.15 12.48
C VAL A 68 9.30 -7.42 12.17
N GLU A 69 8.81 -8.11 13.19
CA GLU A 69 7.98 -9.30 13.07
C GLU A 69 6.67 -9.00 12.35
N GLY A 70 6.00 -7.90 12.69
CA GLY A 70 4.78 -7.47 12.01
C GLY A 70 5.03 -7.14 10.54
N LEU A 71 6.12 -6.43 10.25
CA LEU A 71 6.50 -6.13 8.87
C LEU A 71 6.80 -7.40 8.06
N ARG A 72 7.51 -8.37 8.65
CA ARG A 72 7.81 -9.67 8.01
C ARG A 72 6.53 -10.41 7.64
N ALA A 73 5.53 -10.45 8.53
CA ALA A 73 4.26 -11.12 8.27
C ALA A 73 3.52 -10.49 7.07
N VAL A 74 3.50 -9.15 6.98
CA VAL A 74 2.91 -8.43 5.83
C VAL A 74 3.60 -8.80 4.53
N VAL A 75 4.94 -8.78 4.49
CA VAL A 75 5.70 -9.12 3.28
C VAL A 75 5.48 -10.57 2.86
N GLN A 76 5.43 -11.52 3.81
CA GLN A 76 5.22 -12.93 3.51
C GLN A 76 3.86 -13.19 2.84
N ASN A 77 2.80 -12.52 3.29
CA ASN A 77 1.47 -12.65 2.69
C ASN A 77 1.38 -12.08 1.27
N ILE A 78 2.22 -11.09 0.93
CA ILE A 78 2.30 -10.51 -0.42
C ILE A 78 3.03 -11.45 -1.38
N VAL A 79 4.13 -12.05 -0.93
CA VAL A 79 4.99 -12.92 -1.78
C VAL A 79 4.38 -14.30 -1.99
N ASN A 80 3.65 -14.83 -1.00
CA ASN A 80 2.92 -16.09 -1.06
C ASN A 80 1.45 -15.85 -0.70
N PRO A 81 0.62 -15.31 -1.61
CA PRO A 81 -0.81 -15.25 -1.37
C PRO A 81 -1.29 -16.68 -1.12
N GLN A 82 -1.73 -16.96 0.11
CA GLN A 82 -2.43 -18.21 0.38
C GLN A 82 -3.70 -18.16 -0.48
N PRO A 83 -4.01 -19.23 -1.24
CA PRO A 83 -5.30 -19.29 -1.91
C PRO A 83 -6.39 -19.14 -0.84
N GLU A 84 -7.33 -18.21 -1.04
CA GLU A 84 -8.48 -18.10 -0.16
C GLU A 84 -9.16 -19.48 -0.13
N GLU A 85 -9.22 -20.10 1.05
CA GLU A 85 -10.00 -21.33 1.20
C GLU A 85 -11.43 -21.02 0.76
N PRO A 86 -12.01 -21.80 -0.16
CA PRO A 86 -13.35 -21.52 -0.63
C PRO A 86 -14.29 -21.50 0.57
N ALA A 87 -15.01 -20.38 0.71
CA ALA A 87 -16.04 -20.22 1.71
C ALA A 87 -16.91 -21.48 1.70
N GLN A 88 -16.91 -22.22 2.81
CA GLN A 88 -17.70 -23.42 2.96
C GLN A 88 -19.15 -23.05 2.62
N ALA A 89 -19.64 -23.56 1.49
CA ALA A 89 -21.04 -23.45 1.14
C ALA A 89 -21.81 -24.16 2.25
N GLY A 90 -22.48 -23.36 3.10
CA GLY A 90 -23.36 -23.89 4.12
C GLY A 90 -24.43 -24.75 3.45
N GLU A 91 -24.55 -25.98 3.96
CA GLU A 91 -25.64 -26.91 3.65
C GLU A 91 -27.00 -26.38 4.14
#